data_AF-F0THZ5-F1
#
_entry.id   AF-F0THZ5-F1
#
_cell.length_a   1.000
_cell.length_b   1.000
_cell.length_c   1.000
_cell.angle_alpha   90.00
_cell.angle_beta   90.00
_cell.angle_gamma   90.00
#
_symmetry.space_group_name_H-M   'P 1'
#
loop_
_entity.id
_entity.type
_entity.pdbx_description
1 polymer ?
#
loop_
_entity_poly.entity_id
_entity_poly.type
_entity_poly.pdbx_seq_one_letter_code
_entity_poly.pdbx_strand_id
1 'polypeptide(L)'
;MRDPKRLAPYVQQLKEYFTGTRRVFDVPIDISEFGTEFQRRVLQAVQRIPYGMTISYEGVATSMPDASSYRSVEHAVALNPVLFFIPDHRVVLSNN
;
A
#
# COMPACT_ATOMS: atom_id res chain seq x y z
N MET A 1 6.11 21.29 -7.07
CA MET A 1 7.14 22.00 -6.27
C MET A 1 7.98 20.96 -5.55
N ARG A 2 9.29 20.85 -5.81
CA ARG A 2 10.20 19.91 -5.10
C ARG A 2 10.81 20.61 -3.89
N ASP A 3 10.63 20.06 -2.70
CA ASP A 3 11.21 20.56 -1.45
C ASP A 3 12.07 19.46 -0.79
N PRO A 4 13.40 19.50 -0.97
CA PRO A 4 14.30 18.48 -0.44
C PRO A 4 14.23 18.34 1.09
N LYS A 5 13.95 19.43 1.83
CA LYS A 5 13.88 19.38 3.29
C LYS A 5 12.65 18.61 3.74
N ARG A 6 11.50 18.84 3.09
CA ARG A 6 10.26 18.11 3.38
C ARG A 6 10.33 16.63 2.98
N LEU A 7 11.09 16.30 1.94
CA LEU A 7 11.25 14.91 1.48
C LEU A 7 12.33 14.13 2.25
N ALA A 8 13.23 14.81 2.96
CA ALA A 8 14.35 14.16 3.65
C ALA A 8 13.93 13.00 4.58
N PRO A 9 12.86 13.11 5.40
CA PRO A 9 12.42 12.00 6.25
C PRO A 9 11.98 10.77 5.44
N TYR A 10 11.27 10.96 4.33
CA TYR A 10 10.80 9.88 3.46
C TYR A 10 11.97 9.16 2.79
N VAL A 11 12.92 9.93 2.25
CA VAL A 11 14.13 9.38 1.62
C VAL A 11 14.96 8.59 2.63
N GLN A 12 15.11 9.11 3.85
CA GLN A 12 15.86 8.44 4.90
C GLN A 12 15.22 7.10 5.27
N GLN A 13 13.90 7.07 5.49
CA GLN A 13 13.23 5.83 5.87
C GLN A 13 13.20 4.79 4.74
N LEU A 14 13.13 5.22 3.47
CA LEU A 14 13.28 4.29 2.34
C LEU A 14 14.68 3.66 2.31
N LYS A 15 15.74 4.43 2.56
CA LYS A 15 17.10 3.88 2.68
C LYS A 15 17.20 2.86 3.82
N GLU A 16 16.64 3.16 4.98
CA GLU A 16 16.60 2.24 6.12
C GLU A 16 15.82 0.96 5.79
N TYR A 17 14.70 1.08 5.08
CA TYR A 17 13.89 -0.06 4.64
C TYR A 17 14.67 -0.97 3.69
N PHE A 18 15.30 -0.40 2.65
CA PHE A 18 16.07 -1.17 1.68
C PHE A 18 17.37 -1.77 2.25
N THR A 19 17.90 -1.21 3.33
CA THR A 19 19.03 -1.79 4.09
C THR A 19 18.59 -2.78 5.16
N GLY A 20 17.29 -3.00 5.34
CA GLY A 20 16.72 -3.93 6.32
C GLY A 20 16.77 -3.44 7.77
N THR A 21 17.20 -2.19 8.01
CA THR A 21 17.28 -1.58 9.34
C THR A 21 15.94 -1.00 9.82
N ARG A 22 14.98 -0.83 8.90
CA ARG A 22 13.59 -0.46 9.18
C ARG A 22 12.61 -1.45 8.58
N ARG A 23 11.52 -1.71 9.30
CA ARG A 23 10.39 -2.54 8.83
C ARG A 23 9.06 -1.80 8.76
N VAL A 24 8.95 -0.66 9.45
CA VAL A 24 7.73 0.16 9.56
C VAL A 24 8.08 1.61 9.23
N PHE A 25 7.31 2.23 8.34
CA PHE A 25 7.43 3.65 8.03
C PHE A 25 6.71 4.48 9.09
N ASP A 26 7.33 5.57 9.50
CA ASP A 26 6.83 6.54 10.48
C ASP A 26 6.94 7.94 9.88
N VAL A 27 6.25 8.14 8.77
CA VAL A 27 6.13 9.40 8.05
C VAL A 27 4.66 9.61 7.73
N PRO A 28 4.16 10.85 7.71
CA PRO A 28 2.76 11.09 7.40
C PRO A 28 2.47 10.75 5.94
N ILE A 29 1.46 9.92 5.73
CA ILE A 29 0.94 9.55 4.41
C ILE A 29 -0.55 9.86 4.40
N ASP A 30 -0.95 10.79 3.53
CA ASP A 30 -2.34 11.20 3.37
C ASP A 30 -2.82 10.81 1.96
N ILE A 31 -3.85 9.97 1.92
CA ILE A 31 -4.52 9.54 0.69
C ILE A 31 -6.00 9.94 0.70
N SER A 32 -6.40 10.89 1.56
CA SER A 32 -7.79 11.34 1.70
C SER A 32 -8.38 11.85 0.38
N GLU A 33 -7.58 12.54 -0.44
CA GLU A 33 -7.95 13.09 -1.76
C GLU A 33 -7.66 12.14 -2.94
N PHE A 34 -7.21 10.90 -2.69
CA PHE A 34 -6.88 9.97 -3.75
C PHE A 34 -8.10 9.17 -4.21
N GLY A 35 -8.44 9.26 -5.51
CA GLY A 35 -9.32 8.31 -6.17
C GLY A 35 -10.72 8.17 -5.57
N THR A 36 -11.36 7.02 -5.79
CA THR A 36 -12.67 6.70 -5.25
C THR A 36 -12.59 6.25 -3.79
N GLU A 37 -13.72 6.27 -3.08
CA GLU A 37 -13.79 5.71 -1.72
C GLU A 37 -13.39 4.22 -1.69
N PHE A 38 -13.80 3.44 -2.69
CA PHE A 38 -13.39 2.04 -2.81
C PHE A 38 -11.86 1.90 -2.94
N GLN A 39 -11.23 2.69 -3.80
CA GLN A 39 -9.76 2.66 -3.96
C GLN A 39 -9.04 3.01 -2.65
N ARG A 40 -9.50 4.05 -1.93
CA ARG A 40 -8.92 4.41 -0.63
C ARG A 40 -9.05 3.30 0.40
N ARG A 41 -10.22 2.66 0.51
CA ARG A 41 -10.43 1.54 1.43
C ARG A 41 -9.56 0.33 1.08
N VAL A 42 -9.38 0.04 -0.22
CA VAL A 42 -8.44 -0.99 -0.68
C VAL A 42 -7.02 -0.69 -0.19
N LEU A 43 -6.52 0.52 -0.45
CA LEU A 43 -5.17 0.92 -0.05
C LEU A 43 -4.99 0.93 1.48
N GLN A 44 -6.02 1.33 2.25
CA GLN A 44 -6.01 1.26 3.72
C GLN A 44 -5.93 -0.17 4.24
N ALA A 45 -6.60 -1.13 3.59
CA ALA A 45 -6.47 -2.53 3.95
C ALA A 45 -5.06 -3.07 3.62
N VAL A 46 -4.53 -2.73 2.46
CA VAL A 46 -3.16 -3.09 2.03
C VAL A 46 -2.10 -2.52 2.98
N GLN A 47 -2.29 -1.29 3.47
CA GLN A 47 -1.40 -0.66 4.45
C GLN A 47 -1.24 -1.47 5.75
N ARG A 48 -2.23 -2.29 6.12
CA ARG A 48 -2.21 -3.10 7.34
C ARG A 48 -1.44 -4.41 7.19
N ILE A 49 -1.02 -4.78 5.98
CA ILE A 49 -0.27 -6.03 5.74
C ILE A 49 1.11 -5.92 6.40
N PRO A 50 1.49 -6.77 7.36
CA PRO A 50 2.77 -6.68 8.06
C PRO A 50 3.98 -6.90 7.16
N TYR A 51 5.15 -6.41 7.59
CA TYR A 51 6.41 -6.73 6.92
C TYR A 51 6.68 -8.24 6.91
N GLY A 52 7.10 -8.77 5.76
CA GLY A 52 7.41 -10.20 5.60
C GLY A 52 6.17 -11.09 5.41
N MET A 53 4.98 -10.52 5.34
CA MET A 53 3.74 -11.25 5.04
C MET A 53 3.18 -10.84 3.68
N THR A 54 2.44 -11.75 3.06
CA THR A 54 1.70 -11.52 1.82
C THR A 54 0.22 -11.90 2.00
N ILE A 55 -0.63 -11.36 1.15
CA ILE A 55 -2.05 -11.71 1.03
C ILE A 55 -2.40 -11.79 -0.45
N SER A 56 -3.36 -12.64 -0.82
CA SER A 56 -3.82 -12.65 -2.21
C SER A 56 -4.80 -11.50 -2.50
N TYR A 57 -4.93 -11.10 -3.77
CA TYR A 57 -5.98 -10.17 -4.20
C TYR A 57 -7.38 -10.64 -3.80
N GLU A 58 -7.61 -11.95 -3.88
CA GLU A 58 -8.84 -12.60 -3.44
C GLU A 58 -9.02 -12.52 -1.92
N GLY A 59 -7.95 -12.69 -1.14
CA GLY A 59 -7.97 -12.54 0.31
C GLY A 59 -8.34 -11.11 0.73
N VAL A 60 -7.80 -10.10 0.03
CA VAL A 60 -8.19 -8.70 0.26
C VAL A 60 -9.66 -8.49 -0.13
N ALA A 61 -10.09 -8.98 -1.29
CA ALA A 61 -11.48 -8.87 -1.74
C ALA A 61 -12.48 -9.52 -0.78
N THR A 62 -12.13 -10.67 -0.20
CA THR A 62 -12.97 -11.39 0.78
C THR A 62 -13.19 -10.57 2.05
N SER A 63 -12.22 -9.71 2.42
CA SER A 63 -12.36 -8.82 3.57
C SER A 63 -13.18 -7.55 3.28
N MET A 64 -13.65 -7.37 2.04
CA MET A 64 -14.33 -6.16 1.57
C MET A 64 -15.74 -6.45 1.07
N PRO A 65 -16.79 -6.09 1.83
CA PRO A 65 -18.19 -6.35 1.44
C PRO A 65 -18.60 -5.77 0.08
N ASP A 66 -17.98 -4.65 -0.32
CA ASP A 66 -18.33 -3.92 -1.55
C ASP A 66 -17.44 -4.29 -2.74
N ALA A 67 -16.50 -5.24 -2.58
CA ALA A 67 -15.65 -5.68 -3.68
C ALA A 67 -16.47 -6.56 -4.65
N SER A 68 -16.71 -6.04 -5.86
CA SER A 68 -17.44 -6.78 -6.89
C SER A 68 -16.66 -7.97 -7.46
N SER A 69 -15.33 -7.93 -7.37
CA SER A 69 -14.42 -9.01 -7.78
C SER A 69 -13.00 -8.77 -7.26
N TYR A 70 -12.16 -9.82 -7.22
CA TYR A 70 -10.72 -9.65 -6.94
C TYR A 70 -10.04 -8.72 -7.96
N ARG A 71 -10.54 -8.64 -9.21
CA ARG A 71 -10.01 -7.74 -10.26
C ARG A 71 -10.22 -6.27 -9.92
N SER A 72 -11.33 -5.94 -9.26
CA SER A 72 -11.57 -4.56 -8.79
C SER A 72 -10.52 -4.15 -7.73
N VAL A 73 -10.15 -5.08 -6.85
CA VAL A 73 -9.09 -4.89 -5.86
C VAL A 73 -7.73 -4.80 -6.55
N GLU A 74 -7.42 -5.70 -7.47
CA GLU A 74 -6.18 -5.66 -8.27
C GLU A 74 -5.99 -4.30 -8.95
N HIS A 75 -7.03 -3.77 -9.58
CA HIS A 75 -6.99 -2.46 -10.20
C HIS A 75 -6.76 -1.33 -9.19
N ALA A 76 -7.42 -1.37 -8.03
CA ALA A 76 -7.21 -0.37 -6.98
C ALA A 76 -5.79 -0.43 -6.39
N VAL A 77 -5.22 -1.62 -6.21
CA VAL A 77 -3.82 -1.82 -5.78
C VAL A 77 -2.85 -1.27 -6.83
N ALA A 78 -3.09 -1.55 -8.11
CA ALA A 78 -2.24 -1.08 -9.21
C ALA A 78 -2.19 0.45 -9.35
N LEU A 79 -3.19 1.17 -8.82
CA LEU A 79 -3.25 2.62 -8.82
C LEU A 79 -2.60 3.27 -7.59
N ASN A 80 -1.99 2.50 -6.69
CA ASN A 80 -1.34 3.00 -5.49
C ASN A 80 -0.38 4.18 -5.80
N PRO A 81 -0.67 5.41 -5.30
CA PRO A 81 0.18 6.56 -5.57
C PRO A 81 1.39 6.63 -4.63
N VAL A 82 1.46 5.77 -3.60
CA VAL A 82 2.45 5.84 -2.53
C VAL A 82 3.17 4.49 -2.36
N LEU A 83 3.86 4.07 -3.43
CA LEU A 83 4.62 2.82 -3.51
C LEU A 83 5.53 2.63 -2.28
N PHE A 84 5.69 1.38 -1.84
CA PHE A 84 6.41 0.94 -0.63
C PHE A 84 5.79 1.38 0.70
N PHE A 85 5.37 2.63 0.84
CA PHE A 85 4.72 3.13 2.07
C PHE A 85 3.35 2.49 2.26
N ILE A 86 2.60 2.34 1.17
CA ILE A 86 1.48 1.41 1.06
C ILE A 86 2.02 0.18 0.33
N PRO A 87 2.09 -1.00 0.97
CA PRO A 87 2.89 -2.12 0.50
C PRO A 87 2.11 -3.00 -0.51
N ASP A 88 1.82 -2.44 -1.67
CA ASP A 88 1.19 -3.12 -2.81
C ASP A 88 1.93 -4.38 -3.26
N HIS A 89 3.26 -4.38 -3.19
CA HIS A 89 4.12 -5.54 -3.47
C HIS A 89 3.90 -6.74 -2.55
N ARG A 90 3.10 -6.59 -1.48
CA ARG A 90 2.68 -7.69 -0.60
C ARG A 90 1.36 -8.34 -1.03
N VAL A 91 0.69 -7.80 -2.03
CA VAL A 91 -0.52 -8.38 -2.61
C VAL A 91 -0.15 -9.22 -3.83
N VAL A 92 -0.50 -10.50 -3.82
CA VAL A 92 -0.09 -11.46 -4.84
C VAL A 92 -1.29 -12.17 -5.47
N LEU A 93 -1.09 -12.83 -6.61
CA LEU A 93 -2.10 -13.74 -7.14
C LEU A 93 -2.21 -14.97 -6.23
N SER A 94 -3.42 -15.51 -6.08
CA SER A 94 -3.60 -16.82 -5.47
C SER A 94 -2.94 -17.87 -6.37
N ASN A 95 -2.04 -18.69 -5.83
CA ASN A 95 -1.56 -19.88 -6.53
C ASN A 95 -2.67 -20.93 -6.42
N ASN A 96 -3.46 -21.10 -7.48
CA ASN A 96 -4.38 -22.21 -7.63
C ASN A 96 -3.78 -23.21 -8.62
#